data_AF-A0A1X0T5S6-F1
#
_entry.id   AF-A0A1X0T5S6-F1
#
_cell.length_a   1.000
_cell.length_b   1.000
_cell.length_c   1.000
_cell.angle_alpha   90.00
_cell.angle_beta   90.00
_cell.angle_gamma   90.00
#
_symmetry.space_group_name_H-M   'P 1'
#
loop_
_entity.id
_entity.type
_entity.pdbx_description
1 polymer ?
#
loop_
_entity_poly.entity_id
_entity_poly.type
_entity_poly.pdbx_seq_one_letter_code
_entity_poly.pdbx_strand_id
1 'polypeptide(L)'
;MTGTTTKVFDPKHAAANGYTEADWDEVSDNPEWTAEDVANAEPFAEALPELQASIQRGEGRTPVEKPRQQISLRLDPDVVAKFKATGKGWQSRINEILKKAKV
;
A
#
# COMPACT_ATOMS: atom_id res chain seq x y z
N MET A 1 0.24 23.03 -17.10
CA MET A 1 1.68 22.95 -16.79
C MET A 1 2.34 22.14 -17.90
N THR A 2 2.87 22.81 -18.93
CA THR A 2 3.52 22.14 -20.08
C THR A 2 5.02 22.11 -19.85
N GLY A 3 5.48 21.15 -19.04
CA GLY A 3 6.90 20.85 -18.87
C GLY A 3 7.27 19.66 -19.74
N THR A 4 7.84 19.91 -20.92
CA THR A 4 8.46 18.86 -21.74
C THR A 4 9.71 18.37 -21.01
N THR A 5 9.55 17.34 -20.17
CA THR A 5 10.68 16.63 -19.59
C THR A 5 11.15 15.62 -20.63
N THR A 6 12.32 15.83 -21.23
CA THR A 6 12.95 14.82 -22.07
C THR A 6 13.19 13.56 -21.24
N LYS A 7 12.41 12.50 -21.50
CA LYS A 7 12.59 11.19 -20.87
C LYS A 7 13.85 10.55 -21.46
N VAL A 8 14.83 10.24 -20.61
CA VAL A 8 16.09 9.60 -21.01
C VAL A 8 16.11 8.18 -20.46
N PHE A 9 16.55 7.23 -21.27
CA PHE A 9 16.67 5.82 -20.86
C PHE A 9 17.68 5.63 -19.72
N ASP A 10 17.28 4.93 -18.65
CA ASP A 10 18.15 4.55 -17.53
C ASP A 10 18.41 3.03 -17.53
N PRO A 11 19.63 2.58 -17.90
CA PRO A 11 19.95 1.16 -18.00
C PRO A 11 19.94 0.42 -16.66
N LYS A 12 20.19 1.09 -15.53
CA LYS A 12 20.14 0.45 -14.20
C LYS A 12 18.71 0.17 -13.78
N HIS A 13 17.82 1.14 -14.03
CA HIS A 13 16.39 0.97 -13.77
C HIS A 13 15.79 -0.11 -14.67
N ALA A 14 16.12 -0.10 -15.96
CA ALA A 14 15.64 -1.07 -16.94
C ALA A 14 16.02 -2.50 -16.52
N ALA A 15 17.28 -2.74 -16.16
CA ALA A 15 17.76 -4.04 -15.68
C ALA A 15 17.06 -4.52 -14.39
N ALA A 16 16.71 -3.61 -13.47
CA ALA A 16 16.01 -3.93 -12.24
C ALA A 16 14.52 -4.29 -12.45
N ASN A 17 13.91 -3.80 -13.53
CA ASN A 17 12.49 -3.96 -13.83
C ASN A 17 12.22 -4.88 -15.04
N GLY A 18 13.27 -5.43 -15.65
CA GLY A 18 13.15 -6.51 -16.64
C GLY A 18 12.74 -6.06 -18.05
N TYR A 19 13.04 -4.82 -18.44
CA TYR A 19 12.82 -4.33 -19.81
C TYR A 19 14.13 -3.81 -20.42
N THR A 20 14.20 -3.78 -21.75
CA THR A 20 15.37 -3.39 -22.53
C THR A 20 15.22 -2.00 -23.16
N GLU A 21 16.29 -1.47 -23.74
CA GLU A 21 16.25 -0.23 -24.53
C GLU A 21 15.36 -0.38 -25.76
N ALA A 22 15.36 -1.55 -26.41
CA ALA A 22 14.49 -1.83 -27.54
C ALA A 22 13.00 -1.78 -27.16
N ASP A 23 12.63 -2.34 -25.99
CA ASP A 23 11.25 -2.26 -25.47
C ASP A 23 10.85 -0.81 -25.16
N TRP A 24 11.81 0.03 -24.76
CA TRP A 24 11.59 1.45 -24.48
C TRP A 24 11.41 2.26 -25.77
N ASP A 25 12.23 1.98 -26.78
CA ASP A 25 12.15 2.61 -28.11
C ASP A 25 10.83 2.29 -28.80
N GLU A 26 10.31 1.06 -28.66
CA GLU A 26 9.02 0.63 -29.23
C GLU A 26 7.84 1.48 -28.77
N VAL A 27 7.90 2.03 -27.55
CA VAL A 27 6.82 2.86 -26.96
C VAL A 27 7.18 4.35 -26.88
N SER A 28 8.33 4.74 -27.43
CA SER A 28 8.87 6.11 -27.32
C SER A 28 8.06 7.15 -28.08
N ASP A 29 7.27 6.73 -29.07
CA ASP A 29 6.40 7.56 -29.90
C ASP A 29 5.04 7.85 -29.28
N ASN A 30 4.72 7.27 -28.12
CA ASN A 30 3.46 7.48 -27.43
C ASN A 30 3.33 8.97 -26.99
N PRO A 31 2.27 9.68 -27.43
CA PRO A 31 2.12 11.10 -27.14
C PRO A 31 1.93 11.36 -25.63
N GLU A 32 2.32 12.56 -25.21
CA GLU A 32 2.03 13.02 -23.84
C GLU A 32 0.53 13.21 -23.67
N TRP A 33 0.00 12.74 -22.54
CA TRP A 33 -1.41 12.87 -22.23
C TRP A 33 -1.78 14.34 -22.01
N THR A 34 -2.84 14.77 -22.68
CA THR A 34 -3.42 16.11 -22.51
C THR A 34 -4.46 16.11 -21.38
N ALA A 35 -4.87 17.31 -20.95
CA ALA A 35 -5.96 17.44 -19.98
C ALA A 35 -7.30 16.94 -20.54
N GLU A 36 -7.50 17.01 -21.87
CA GLU A 36 -8.69 16.48 -22.53
C GLU A 36 -8.69 14.96 -22.54
N ASP A 37 -7.53 14.32 -22.76
CA ASP A 37 -7.40 12.86 -22.68
C ASP A 37 -7.74 12.34 -21.28
N VAL A 38 -7.31 13.06 -20.23
CA VAL A 38 -7.67 12.75 -18.85
C VAL A 38 -9.16 12.95 -18.59
N ALA A 39 -9.76 14.01 -19.14
CA ALA A 39 -11.18 14.29 -18.96
C ALA A 39 -12.09 13.26 -19.64
N ASN A 40 -11.63 12.68 -20.75
CA ASN A 40 -12.35 11.66 -21.51
C ASN A 40 -12.02 10.23 -21.06
N ALA A 41 -11.12 10.04 -20.09
CA ALA A 41 -10.75 8.72 -19.61
C ALA A 41 -11.91 8.03 -18.88
N GLU A 42 -12.12 6.74 -19.18
CA GLU A 42 -13.12 5.94 -18.49
C GLU A 42 -12.63 5.56 -17.08
N PRO A 43 -13.52 5.58 -16.06
CA PRO A 43 -13.20 5.06 -14.74
C PRO A 43 -12.74 3.61 -14.81
N PHE A 44 -11.68 3.26 -14.06
CA PHE A 44 -11.12 1.90 -14.04
C PHE A 44 -12.16 0.80 -13.79
N ALA A 45 -13.13 1.05 -12.91
CA ALA A 45 -14.20 0.11 -12.58
C ALA A 45 -15.15 -0.16 -13.75
N GLU A 46 -15.28 0.79 -14.69
CA GLU A 46 -16.13 0.70 -15.87
C GLU A 46 -15.36 0.08 -17.04
N ALA A 47 -14.10 0.49 -17.25
CA ALA A 47 -13.25 -0.03 -18.31
C ALA A 47 -12.84 -1.50 -18.10
N LEU A 48 -12.62 -1.92 -16.85
CA LEU A 48 -12.14 -3.27 -16.50
C LEU A 48 -12.94 -3.88 -15.33
N PRO A 49 -14.24 -4.19 -15.53
CA PRO A 49 -15.13 -4.61 -14.44
C PRO A 49 -14.72 -5.94 -13.80
N GLU A 50 -14.24 -6.90 -14.59
CA GLU A 50 -13.80 -8.22 -14.07
C GLU A 50 -12.55 -8.11 -13.18
N LEU A 51 -11.60 -7.27 -13.59
CA LEU A 51 -10.38 -7.03 -12.83
C LEU A 51 -10.69 -6.29 -11.53
N GLN A 52 -11.55 -5.26 -11.58
CA GLN A 52 -12.04 -4.57 -10.39
C GLN A 52 -12.72 -5.53 -9.41
N ALA A 53 -13.59 -6.43 -9.91
CA ALA A 53 -14.24 -7.43 -9.09
C ALA A 53 -13.25 -8.47 -8.50
N SER A 54 -12.14 -8.75 -9.19
CA SER A 54 -11.08 -9.62 -8.66
C SER A 54 -10.28 -8.95 -7.53
N ILE A 55 -10.00 -7.65 -7.64
CA ILE A 55 -9.27 -6.87 -6.64
C ILE A 55 -10.12 -6.69 -5.38
N GLN A 56 -11.41 -6.37 -5.54
CA GLN A 56 -12.35 -6.28 -4.42
C GLN A 56 -12.58 -7.61 -3.70
N ARG A 57 -12.42 -8.73 -4.41
CA ARG A 57 -12.45 -10.08 -3.82
C ARG A 57 -11.15 -10.46 -3.12
N GLY A 58 -10.03 -9.81 -3.45
CA GLY A 58 -8.83 -9.88 -2.63
C GLY A 58 -9.20 -9.42 -1.22
N GLU A 59 -8.78 -10.14 -0.18
CA GLU A 59 -9.05 -9.82 1.22
C GLU A 59 -8.53 -8.41 1.57
N GLY A 60 -9.28 -7.38 1.21
CA GLY A 60 -9.28 -6.13 1.94
C GLY A 60 -9.50 -6.52 3.40
N ARG A 61 -8.70 -5.95 4.30
CA ARG A 61 -8.73 -6.27 5.74
C ARG A 61 -10.17 -6.34 6.21
N THR A 62 -10.67 -7.56 6.44
CA THR A 62 -12.07 -7.77 6.80
C THR A 62 -12.37 -6.86 8.00
N PRO A 63 -13.39 -5.99 7.91
CA PRO A 63 -13.76 -5.15 9.03
C PRO A 63 -13.98 -6.03 10.25
N VAL A 64 -13.14 -5.86 11.28
CA VAL A 64 -13.30 -6.59 12.54
C VAL A 64 -14.45 -5.94 13.28
N GLU A 65 -15.48 -6.71 13.68
CA GLU A 65 -16.67 -6.18 14.35
C GLU A 65 -16.36 -5.31 15.59
N LYS A 66 -15.27 -5.65 16.29
CA LYS A 66 -14.78 -4.92 17.47
C LYS A 66 -13.29 -4.65 17.34
N PRO A 67 -12.88 -3.56 16.64
CA PRO A 67 -11.48 -3.20 16.54
C PRO A 67 -10.93 -2.81 17.91
N ARG A 68 -9.63 -3.04 18.14
CA ARG A 68 -8.97 -2.56 19.36
C ARG A 68 -8.97 -1.03 19.33
N GLN A 69 -9.40 -0.41 20.42
CA GLN A 69 -9.34 1.04 20.55
C GLN A 69 -7.89 1.49 20.80
N GLN A 70 -7.38 2.39 19.95
CA GLN A 70 -6.09 3.02 20.18
C GLN A 70 -6.26 4.13 21.23
N ILE A 71 -5.63 3.95 22.39
CA ILE A 71 -5.62 4.94 23.48
C ILE A 71 -4.18 5.26 23.89
N SER A 72 -3.97 6.45 24.45
CA SER A 72 -2.71 6.82 25.09
C SER A 72 -2.73 6.40 26.55
N LEU A 73 -2.24 5.19 26.84
CA LEU A 73 -2.07 4.66 28.21
C LEU A 73 -0.59 4.68 28.60
N ARG A 74 -0.27 5.19 29.80
CA ARG A 74 1.07 5.09 30.38
C ARG A 74 1.16 3.82 31.24
N LEU A 75 2.16 3.00 30.95
CA LEU A 75 2.49 1.80 31.71
C LEU A 75 3.89 1.97 32.30
N ASP A 76 4.17 1.23 33.37
CA ASP A 76 5.51 1.15 33.95
C ASP A 76 6.54 0.71 32.89
N PRO A 77 7.70 1.39 32.77
CA PRO A 77 8.75 1.03 31.82
C PRO A 77 9.21 -0.44 31.92
N ASP A 78 9.30 -1.00 33.11
CA ASP A 78 9.77 -2.38 33.34
C ASP A 78 8.75 -3.39 32.82
N VAL A 79 7.46 -3.08 32.95
CA VAL A 79 6.37 -3.89 32.37
C VAL A 79 6.51 -3.90 30.84
N VAL A 80 6.67 -2.74 30.21
CA VAL A 80 6.83 -2.63 28.75
C VAL A 80 8.06 -3.39 28.26
N ALA A 81 9.19 -3.24 28.95
CA ALA A 81 10.44 -3.93 28.62
C ALA A 81 10.26 -5.46 28.68
N LYS A 82 9.66 -5.96 29.76
CA LYS A 82 9.38 -7.38 29.96
C LYS A 82 8.52 -7.97 28.84
N PHE A 83 7.47 -7.26 28.40
CA PHE A 83 6.64 -7.73 27.30
C PHE A 83 7.37 -7.64 25.95
N LYS A 84 8.08 -6.54 25.65
CA LYS A 84 8.84 -6.41 24.39
C LYS A 84 9.87 -7.52 24.22
N ALA A 85 10.51 -7.98 25.30
CA ALA A 85 11.43 -9.11 25.28
C ALA A 85 10.78 -10.44 24.82
N THR A 86 9.44 -10.56 24.88
CA THR A 86 8.70 -11.73 24.35
C THR A 86 8.59 -11.75 22.81
N GLY A 87 9.12 -10.72 22.13
CA GLY A 87 9.18 -10.63 20.68
C GLY A 87 7.84 -10.33 20.01
N LYS A 88 7.67 -10.82 18.78
CA LYS A 88 6.45 -10.59 17.97
C LYS A 88 5.20 -10.95 18.76
N GLY A 89 4.20 -10.07 18.74
CA GLY A 89 2.92 -10.26 19.42
C GLY A 89 2.87 -9.82 20.89
N TRP A 90 3.92 -9.18 21.43
CA TRP A 90 3.92 -8.72 22.82
C TRP A 90 2.75 -7.80 23.20
N GLN A 91 2.30 -6.94 22.27
CA GLN A 91 1.12 -6.07 22.47
C GLN A 91 -0.17 -6.88 22.63
N SER A 92 -0.31 -7.99 21.90
CA SER A 92 -1.45 -8.89 22.07
C SER A 92 -1.38 -9.61 23.43
N ARG A 93 -0.18 -10.02 23.88
CA ARG A 93 -0.01 -10.68 25.18
C ARG A 93 -0.38 -9.77 26.35
N ILE A 94 0.08 -8.51 26.34
CA ILE A 94 -0.29 -7.56 27.41
C ILE A 94 -1.78 -7.26 27.39
N ASN A 95 -2.40 -7.13 26.21
CA ASN A 95 -3.85 -6.95 26.09
C ASN A 95 -4.65 -8.11 26.72
N GLU A 96 -4.23 -9.36 26.49
CA GLU A 96 -4.91 -10.52 27.08
C GLU A 96 -4.78 -10.60 28.62
N ILE A 97 -3.72 -10.03 29.18
CA ILE A 97 -3.56 -9.91 30.63
C ILE A 97 -4.47 -8.80 31.18
N LEU A 98 -4.50 -7.64 30.52
CA LEU A 98 -5.38 -6.53 30.92
C LEU A 98 -6.86 -6.94 30.87
N LYS A 99 -7.28 -7.75 29.90
CA LYS A 99 -8.64 -8.33 29.85
C LYS A 99 -9.01 -9.18 31.05
N LYS A 100 -8.03 -9.84 31.69
CA LYS A 100 -8.25 -10.73 32.84
C LYS A 100 -8.19 -9.99 34.17
N ALA A 101 -7.75 -8.72 34.17
CA ALA A 101 -7.72 -7.92 35.37
C ALA A 101 -9.15 -7.78 35.92
N LYS A 102 -9.32 -8.05 37.21
CA LYS A 102 -10.56 -7.71 37.92
C LYS A 102 -10.48 -6.22 38.26
N VAL A 103 -11.37 -5.45 37.66
CA VAL A 103 -11.64 -4.04 37.98
C VAL A 103 -12.93 -3.93 38.75
#